data_AF-A0A8H7W526-F1
#
_entry.id   AF-A0A8H7W526-F1
#
_cell.length_a   1.000
_cell.length_b   1.000
_cell.length_c   1.000
_cell.angle_alpha   90.00
_cell.angle_beta   90.00
_cell.angle_gamma   90.00
#
_symmetry.space_group_name_H-M   'P 1'
#
loop_
_entity.id
_entity.type
_entity.pdbx_description
1 polymer ?
#
loop_
_entity_poly.entity_id
_entity_poly.type
_entity_poly.pdbx_seq_one_letter_code
_entity_poly.pdbx_strand_id
1 'polypeptide(L)'
;MRVPMIQLAALAFAFTVSAAPSNIKAREESDDLENPSNLSGGATPIICGAFTAAATKDTKAKSTKAKATKAKATGKAQATKSKESDAPAATGDDSDSGSDSDSGSGGSAPTGGDSDSGSGGAAPTGGATPTTGGGSSGGGGGSSVLAAAQTIAAGGSFDGGGATFDRGVSCTGQAEGGGGDAVFVIESGGSLSNVVIGPNQIEGVHCNGGCKLSNVEWTAVCEDAFTIKKQAAGETTTITGGSSKGATDKVFQFNGAGTLSISGFTADGFGSFVRNCGNCKESAERHVIIDGVTASNGRTLCGINTNFGDTCTVTNTQLSSVTNVCMKYTGVSSGSEPEEIGAGADGTSCIYGSDVTGAT
;
A
#
# COMPACT_ATOMS: atom_id res chain seq x y z
N MET A 1 55.54 -33.50 -61.39
CA MET A 1 54.33 -32.64 -61.49
C MET A 1 53.10 -33.49 -61.19
N ARG A 2 52.04 -32.87 -60.63
CA ARG A 2 50.76 -33.46 -60.19
C ARG A 2 50.79 -34.24 -58.87
N VAL A 3 50.02 -33.69 -57.93
CA VAL A 3 49.58 -34.23 -56.63
C VAL A 3 48.32 -35.08 -56.85
N PRO A 4 48.04 -36.08 -56.00
CA PRO A 4 46.67 -36.48 -55.70
C PRO A 4 46.31 -36.22 -54.23
N MET A 5 45.03 -35.93 -54.00
CA MET A 5 44.44 -35.61 -52.69
C MET A 5 44.47 -36.79 -51.72
N ILE A 6 44.58 -36.51 -50.41
CA ILE A 6 44.21 -37.46 -49.34
C ILE A 6 42.83 -37.08 -48.84
N GLN A 7 41.92 -38.06 -48.88
CA GLN A 7 40.51 -37.89 -48.56
C GLN A 7 40.28 -38.26 -47.08
N LEU A 8 39.70 -37.32 -46.32
CA LEU A 8 39.50 -37.48 -44.87
C LEU A 8 38.21 -38.29 -44.62
N ALA A 9 38.33 -39.46 -44.00
CA ALA A 9 37.19 -40.29 -43.58
C ALA A 9 36.98 -40.18 -42.07
N ALA A 10 35.82 -39.67 -41.66
CA ALA A 10 35.43 -39.61 -40.25
C ALA A 10 34.88 -40.98 -39.80
N LEU A 11 35.41 -41.52 -38.70
CA LEU A 11 34.96 -42.78 -38.11
C LEU A 11 34.10 -42.50 -36.89
N ALA A 12 32.80 -42.82 -36.97
CA ALA A 12 31.88 -42.69 -35.84
C ALA A 12 31.97 -43.92 -34.93
N PHE A 13 32.08 -43.71 -33.62
CA PHE A 13 31.86 -44.73 -32.60
C PHE A 13 30.67 -44.34 -31.74
N ALA A 14 29.60 -45.14 -31.82
CA ALA A 14 28.48 -45.06 -30.90
C ALA A 14 28.72 -46.01 -29.72
N PHE A 15 28.50 -45.53 -28.50
CA PHE A 15 28.36 -46.38 -27.32
C PHE A 15 27.01 -46.09 -26.65
N THR A 16 26.14 -47.09 -26.68
CA THR A 16 24.91 -47.14 -25.91
C THR A 16 25.22 -47.69 -24.52
N VAL A 17 24.70 -47.05 -23.46
CA VAL A 17 24.65 -47.63 -22.11
C VAL A 17 23.21 -47.59 -21.61
N SER A 18 22.77 -48.74 -21.10
CA SER A 18 21.42 -49.01 -20.60
C SER A 18 21.21 -48.41 -19.21
N ALA A 19 19.95 -48.11 -18.87
CA ALA A 19 19.58 -47.48 -17.60
C ALA A 19 18.93 -48.46 -16.60
N ALA A 20 19.14 -48.15 -15.31
CA ALA A 20 18.37 -48.57 -14.12
C ALA A 20 18.46 -50.07 -13.69
N PRO A 21 18.05 -50.42 -12.44
CA PRO A 21 17.61 -49.56 -11.32
C PRO A 21 18.36 -49.80 -9.97
N SER A 22 18.20 -48.92 -8.98
CA SER A 22 17.83 -49.26 -7.57
C SER A 22 17.88 -48.05 -6.61
N ASN A 23 17.01 -48.07 -5.60
CA ASN A 23 16.78 -47.04 -4.57
C ASN A 23 17.91 -46.93 -3.52
N ILE A 24 18.08 -45.76 -2.86
CA ILE A 24 17.91 -45.56 -1.40
C ILE A 24 18.15 -44.10 -0.92
N LYS A 25 17.10 -43.58 -0.26
CA LYS A 25 16.93 -42.55 0.80
C LYS A 25 18.14 -41.94 1.58
N ALA A 26 18.19 -40.59 1.65
CA ALA A 26 18.65 -39.71 2.75
C ALA A 26 17.97 -38.32 2.56
N ARG A 27 17.38 -37.55 3.50
CA ARG A 27 17.64 -37.11 4.90
C ARG A 27 18.65 -35.95 5.05
N GLU A 28 18.09 -34.77 5.40
CA GLU A 28 18.68 -33.59 6.10
C GLU A 28 19.90 -32.93 5.40
N GLU A 29 20.33 -31.69 5.68
CA GLU A 29 20.08 -30.76 6.79
C GLU A 29 20.11 -29.28 6.31
N SER A 30 19.80 -28.34 7.21
CA SER A 30 19.94 -26.89 7.08
C SER A 30 21.40 -26.40 7.12
N ASP A 31 21.66 -25.17 6.66
CA ASP A 31 22.78 -24.36 7.17
C ASP A 31 22.49 -22.86 7.11
N ASP A 32 22.78 -22.18 8.21
CA ASP A 32 22.68 -20.73 8.41
C ASP A 32 23.85 -19.95 7.77
N LEU A 33 23.71 -18.63 7.61
CA LEU A 33 24.85 -17.74 7.35
C LEU A 33 24.86 -16.54 8.30
N GLU A 34 25.72 -16.65 9.32
CA GLU A 34 25.96 -15.60 10.30
C GLU A 34 26.85 -14.44 9.79
N ASN A 35 26.56 -13.28 10.37
CA ASN A 35 27.39 -12.09 10.54
C ASN A 35 28.88 -12.35 10.92
N PRO A 36 29.85 -11.62 10.34
CA PRO A 36 31.19 -11.47 10.91
C PRO A 36 31.39 -10.11 11.59
N SER A 37 31.91 -10.14 12.83
CA SER A 37 32.31 -8.95 13.57
C SER A 37 33.82 -8.76 13.64
N ASN A 38 34.24 -7.49 13.54
CA ASN A 38 35.36 -6.82 14.23
C ASN A 38 36.69 -7.59 14.47
N LEU A 39 37.80 -7.12 13.89
CA LEU A 39 39.15 -7.43 14.37
C LEU A 39 40.11 -6.22 14.25
N SER A 40 41.03 -6.09 15.21
CA SER A 40 41.84 -4.89 15.45
C SER A 40 43.29 -4.97 14.97
N GLY A 41 43.87 -3.81 14.64
CA GLY A 41 45.25 -3.47 15.04
C GLY A 41 46.33 -3.44 13.95
N GLY A 42 47.09 -2.34 13.90
CA GLY A 42 48.32 -2.23 13.10
C GLY A 42 48.68 -0.81 12.65
N ALA A 43 49.50 -0.08 13.41
CA ALA A 43 50.17 1.15 12.95
C ALA A 43 51.33 0.79 11.98
N THR A 44 51.91 1.66 11.14
CA THR A 44 52.60 2.94 11.43
C THR A 44 52.96 3.65 10.07
N PRO A 45 53.73 4.76 10.00
CA PRO A 45 53.23 6.12 9.71
C PRO A 45 53.57 6.69 8.31
N ILE A 46 52.94 7.82 7.93
CA ILE A 46 53.49 8.79 6.96
C ILE A 46 53.46 10.21 7.58
N ILE A 47 54.41 11.04 7.14
CA ILE A 47 54.95 12.21 7.84
C ILE A 47 54.27 13.55 7.45
N CYS A 48 54.17 14.42 8.45
CA CYS A 48 53.96 15.87 8.46
C CYS A 48 53.54 16.63 7.18
N GLY A 49 52.37 17.28 7.27
CA GLY A 49 52.10 18.57 6.64
C GLY A 49 51.44 19.50 7.68
N ALA A 50 52.16 20.50 8.19
CA ALA A 50 51.67 21.39 9.23
C ALA A 50 51.09 22.68 8.64
N PHE A 51 49.90 23.09 9.11
CA PHE A 51 49.52 24.50 9.15
C PHE A 51 48.71 24.82 10.42
N THR A 52 48.75 26.09 10.81
CA THR A 52 48.64 26.56 12.20
C THR A 52 47.21 26.78 12.70
N ALA A 53 46.96 26.37 13.95
CA ALA A 53 45.78 26.77 14.70
C ALA A 53 45.88 28.21 15.22
N ALA A 54 44.74 28.92 15.25
CA ALA A 54 44.55 30.13 16.03
C ALA A 54 43.45 29.87 17.07
N ALA A 55 43.76 30.11 18.35
CA ALA A 55 42.85 29.85 19.46
C ALA A 55 42.38 31.15 20.12
N THR A 56 41.08 31.28 20.38
CA THR A 56 40.52 32.33 21.25
C THR A 56 39.54 31.76 22.27
N LYS A 57 40.11 31.49 23.44
CA LYS A 57 39.58 31.48 24.82
C LYS A 57 38.06 31.56 25.07
N ASP A 58 37.67 30.66 25.97
CA ASP A 58 36.58 30.72 26.95
C ASP A 58 35.90 32.07 27.22
N THR A 59 34.57 32.02 27.38
CA THR A 59 33.94 32.64 28.55
C THR A 59 32.74 31.81 29.03
N LYS A 60 32.83 31.33 30.28
CA LYS A 60 31.83 30.48 30.94
C LYS A 60 30.80 31.33 31.69
N ALA A 61 29.58 31.47 31.16
CA ALA A 61 28.46 32.11 31.86
C ALA A 61 27.72 31.12 32.77
N LYS A 62 27.32 31.58 33.95
CA LYS A 62 26.91 30.75 35.10
C LYS A 62 25.39 30.73 35.29
N SER A 63 24.84 29.54 35.46
CA SER A 63 23.44 29.34 35.88
C SER A 63 23.14 30.02 37.23
N THR A 64 22.03 30.76 37.30
CA THR A 64 21.39 31.15 38.56
C THR A 64 19.94 30.68 38.59
N LYS A 65 19.69 29.69 39.44
CA LYS A 65 18.40 29.03 39.67
C LYS A 65 17.67 29.75 40.82
N ALA A 66 16.55 30.40 40.54
CA ALA A 66 15.70 30.98 41.58
C ALA A 66 14.60 29.98 42.00
N LYS A 67 14.49 29.69 43.30
CA LYS A 67 13.43 28.83 43.88
C LYS A 67 13.06 29.32 45.28
N ALA A 68 11.92 30.00 45.39
CA ALA A 68 11.15 30.28 46.62
C ALA A 68 9.86 31.02 46.18
N THR A 69 8.68 30.89 46.79
CA THR A 69 8.23 30.03 47.90
C THR A 69 6.73 29.73 47.77
N LYS A 70 6.29 28.66 48.43
CA LYS A 70 4.89 28.21 48.48
C LYS A 70 4.11 28.98 49.54
N ALA A 71 2.98 29.61 49.20
CA ALA A 71 2.01 30.13 50.16
C ALA A 71 0.74 29.28 50.13
N LYS A 72 0.33 28.76 51.29
CA LYS A 72 -0.89 27.94 51.48
C LYS A 72 -1.82 28.73 52.39
N ALA A 73 -2.99 29.12 51.88
CA ALA A 73 -4.08 29.64 52.70
C ALA A 73 -5.24 28.62 52.69
N THR A 74 -5.80 28.37 53.87
CA THR A 74 -6.83 27.35 54.11
C THR A 74 -8.22 27.98 54.17
N GLY A 75 -9.20 27.38 53.48
CA GLY A 75 -10.63 27.64 53.65
C GLY A 75 -11.39 26.31 53.54
N LYS A 76 -12.31 26.05 54.47
CA LYS A 76 -13.07 24.79 54.63
C LYS A 76 -14.55 25.13 54.74
N ALA A 77 -15.41 24.14 54.42
CA ALA A 77 -16.86 24.13 54.66
C ALA A 77 -17.70 24.99 53.66
N GLN A 78 -18.93 24.62 53.28
CA GLN A 78 -19.70 23.36 53.47
C GLN A 78 -20.92 23.35 52.53
N ALA A 79 -21.45 22.17 52.21
CA ALA A 79 -22.62 21.99 51.34
C ALA A 79 -23.97 22.20 52.06
N THR A 80 -25.00 22.63 51.31
CA THR A 80 -26.43 22.55 51.66
C THR A 80 -27.31 22.33 50.43
N LYS A 81 -28.40 21.57 50.59
CA LYS A 81 -29.47 21.32 49.60
C LYS A 81 -30.69 22.24 49.84
N SER A 82 -31.34 22.70 48.76
CA SER A 82 -32.80 22.92 48.56
C SER A 82 -32.99 23.03 47.02
N LYS A 83 -33.89 22.37 46.26
CA LYS A 83 -35.32 22.01 46.34
C LYS A 83 -36.31 23.18 46.13
N GLU A 84 -36.73 23.35 44.86
CA GLU A 84 -38.12 23.61 44.36
C GLU A 84 -38.83 24.92 44.80
N SER A 85 -39.47 25.72 43.94
CA SER A 85 -40.59 25.37 43.04
C SER A 85 -40.94 26.42 41.95
N ASP A 86 -41.91 26.05 41.10
CA ASP A 86 -42.88 26.86 40.32
C ASP A 86 -42.52 27.54 38.97
N ALA A 87 -43.45 27.34 38.01
CA ALA A 87 -43.55 27.90 36.65
C ALA A 87 -44.72 28.93 36.56
N PRO A 88 -45.28 29.41 35.41
CA PRO A 88 -45.54 28.76 34.09
C PRO A 88 -45.05 29.65 32.89
N ALA A 89 -45.47 29.58 31.61
CA ALA A 89 -46.50 28.82 30.86
C ALA A 89 -46.18 28.78 29.33
N ALA A 90 -47.01 28.06 28.57
CA ALA A 90 -47.33 28.21 27.12
C ALA A 90 -46.23 27.87 26.06
N THR A 91 -46.53 27.24 24.91
CA THR A 91 -47.75 26.55 24.40
C THR A 91 -47.40 25.68 23.17
N GLY A 92 -48.08 24.54 23.01
CA GLY A 92 -48.24 23.78 21.75
C GLY A 92 -47.05 22.92 21.30
N ASP A 93 -47.24 21.87 20.50
CA ASP A 93 -48.43 21.03 20.29
C ASP A 93 -48.00 19.69 19.64
N ASP A 94 -48.92 18.72 19.65
CA ASP A 94 -48.94 17.48 18.85
C ASP A 94 -47.84 16.39 18.97
N SER A 95 -48.25 15.29 19.64
CA SER A 95 -48.55 14.00 19.00
C SER A 95 -47.51 13.32 18.06
N ASP A 96 -46.74 12.35 18.58
CA ASP A 96 -46.90 10.93 18.17
C ASP A 96 -46.32 9.96 19.23
N SER A 97 -46.73 8.71 19.10
CA SER A 97 -46.51 7.52 19.90
C SER A 97 -45.05 7.11 20.14
N GLY A 98 -44.80 6.59 21.34
CA GLY A 98 -43.67 5.71 21.62
C GLY A 98 -44.13 4.27 21.81
N SER A 99 -43.29 3.31 21.47
CA SER A 99 -42.90 2.26 22.44
C SER A 99 -41.64 1.54 21.98
N ASP A 100 -40.76 1.32 22.95
CA ASP A 100 -39.44 0.70 22.82
C ASP A 100 -39.50 -0.78 22.46
N SER A 101 -38.42 -1.29 21.86
CA SER A 101 -37.83 -2.57 22.27
C SER A 101 -36.34 -2.62 21.91
N ASP A 102 -35.56 -3.18 22.82
CA ASP A 102 -34.11 -3.07 22.93
C ASP A 102 -33.39 -4.28 22.29
N SER A 103 -32.07 -4.13 22.10
CA SER A 103 -31.03 -5.16 22.22
C SER A 103 -30.79 -6.18 21.09
N GLY A 104 -29.53 -6.19 20.63
CA GLY A 104 -28.75 -7.43 20.76
C GLY A 104 -27.89 -7.91 19.58
N SER A 105 -26.69 -7.33 19.45
CA SER A 105 -25.39 -7.97 19.15
C SER A 105 -25.30 -9.30 18.36
N GLY A 106 -24.38 -9.36 17.39
CA GLY A 106 -23.82 -10.63 16.89
C GLY A 106 -23.29 -10.56 15.45
N GLY A 107 -21.97 -10.39 15.29
CA GLY A 107 -21.34 -10.41 13.96
C GLY A 107 -20.89 -11.79 13.50
N SER A 108 -20.56 -11.93 12.22
CA SER A 108 -19.56 -12.86 11.66
C SER A 108 -19.38 -12.57 10.16
N ALA A 109 -18.19 -12.11 9.77
CA ALA A 109 -17.75 -12.17 8.38
C ALA A 109 -17.06 -13.53 8.13
N PRO A 110 -17.23 -14.16 6.95
CA PRO A 110 -16.60 -15.46 6.68
C PRO A 110 -15.11 -15.30 6.35
N THR A 111 -14.32 -16.19 6.93
CA THR A 111 -12.86 -16.31 6.73
C THR A 111 -12.50 -17.23 5.57
N GLY A 112 -11.36 -16.96 4.91
CA GLY A 112 -10.62 -17.96 4.13
C GLY A 112 -10.05 -17.37 2.83
N GLY A 113 -8.82 -17.70 2.42
CA GLY A 113 -7.94 -18.73 2.96
C GLY A 113 -6.95 -19.18 1.90
N ASP A 114 -5.91 -18.38 1.71
CA ASP A 114 -4.89 -18.50 0.68
C ASP A 114 -4.27 -19.93 0.65
N SER A 115 -4.53 -20.69 -0.42
CA SER A 115 -4.13 -22.10 -0.55
C SER A 115 -3.55 -22.38 -1.95
N ASP A 116 -2.23 -22.41 -2.03
CA ASP A 116 -1.50 -22.87 -3.22
C ASP A 116 -1.52 -24.41 -3.30
N SER A 117 -1.83 -24.95 -4.48
CA SER A 117 -1.74 -26.39 -4.78
C SER A 117 -1.77 -26.64 -6.29
N GLY A 118 -0.58 -26.90 -6.86
CA GLY A 118 -0.43 -27.19 -8.27
C GLY A 118 -0.75 -28.63 -8.67
N SER A 119 -1.54 -28.78 -9.74
CA SER A 119 -1.60 -29.91 -10.68
C SER A 119 -2.55 -29.51 -11.82
N GLY A 120 -2.35 -29.82 -13.11
CA GLY A 120 -1.28 -30.56 -13.75
C GLY A 120 -1.71 -30.98 -15.17
N GLY A 121 -1.35 -30.18 -16.18
CA GLY A 121 -1.26 -30.60 -17.59
C GLY A 121 -2.52 -30.60 -18.47
N ALA A 122 -2.58 -29.62 -19.38
CA ALA A 122 -2.91 -29.83 -20.80
C ALA A 122 -2.38 -28.66 -21.63
N ALA A 123 -1.52 -28.94 -22.62
CA ALA A 123 -0.95 -27.90 -23.49
C ALA A 123 -1.79 -27.67 -24.74
N PRO A 124 -1.92 -26.41 -25.21
CA PRO A 124 -2.07 -26.12 -26.62
C PRO A 124 -0.77 -25.51 -27.18
N THR A 125 -0.25 -26.12 -28.24
CA THR A 125 0.81 -25.54 -29.07
C THR A 125 0.30 -24.32 -29.81
N GLY A 126 0.93 -23.16 -29.62
CA GLY A 126 0.53 -21.92 -30.28
C GLY A 126 1.46 -20.75 -29.96
N GLY A 127 2.69 -20.80 -30.48
CA GLY A 127 3.66 -19.72 -30.32
C GLY A 127 3.24 -18.47 -31.09
N ALA A 128 2.56 -17.54 -30.41
CA ALA A 128 2.34 -16.18 -30.88
C ALA A 128 3.00 -15.23 -29.88
N THR A 129 4.17 -14.70 -30.25
CA THR A 129 4.80 -13.59 -29.52
C THR A 129 3.85 -12.40 -29.54
N PRO A 130 3.43 -11.85 -28.39
CA PRO A 130 2.71 -10.58 -28.37
C PRO A 130 3.71 -9.49 -28.75
N THR A 131 3.71 -9.11 -30.02
CA THR A 131 4.48 -7.98 -30.53
C THR A 131 4.20 -6.74 -29.68
N THR A 132 5.27 -6.05 -29.28
CA THR A 132 5.21 -4.78 -28.55
C THR A 132 4.41 -3.74 -29.35
N GLY A 133 3.10 -3.69 -29.09
CA GLY A 133 2.21 -2.67 -29.60
C GLY A 133 2.43 -1.37 -28.87
N GLY A 134 3.46 -0.61 -29.27
CA GLY A 134 3.65 0.79 -28.89
C GLY A 134 2.55 1.67 -29.48
N GLY A 135 1.31 1.46 -29.05
CA GLY A 135 0.11 2.12 -29.53
C GLY A 135 -0.10 3.47 -28.87
N SER A 136 0.76 4.45 -29.16
CA SER A 136 0.41 5.85 -28.97
C SER A 136 -0.67 6.22 -29.97
N SER A 137 -1.93 6.03 -29.59
CA SER A 137 -3.10 6.50 -30.35
C SER A 137 -3.69 7.70 -29.64
N GLY A 138 -3.79 8.81 -30.37
CA GLY A 138 -4.12 10.12 -29.81
C GLY A 138 -5.53 10.24 -29.23
N GLY A 139 -5.71 11.30 -28.45
CA GLY A 139 -6.88 11.52 -27.62
C GLY A 139 -8.23 11.46 -28.33
N GLY A 140 -9.15 10.71 -27.73
CA GLY A 140 -10.52 10.51 -28.17
C GLY A 140 -11.10 9.29 -27.47
N GLY A 141 -12.00 9.51 -26.51
CA GLY A 141 -12.48 8.48 -25.58
C GLY A 141 -13.26 7.33 -26.24
N GLY A 142 -12.52 6.38 -26.80
CA GLY A 142 -13.03 5.06 -27.18
C GLY A 142 -13.19 4.16 -25.95
N SER A 143 -13.77 2.97 -26.15
CA SER A 143 -13.86 1.93 -25.13
C SER A 143 -13.25 0.62 -25.65
N SER A 144 -12.56 -0.10 -24.78
CA SER A 144 -11.89 -1.37 -25.05
C SER A 144 -12.27 -2.41 -23.99
N VAL A 145 -12.69 -3.59 -24.45
CA VAL A 145 -12.95 -4.74 -23.56
C VAL A 145 -11.80 -5.72 -23.70
N LEU A 146 -11.01 -5.85 -22.63
CA LEU A 146 -9.80 -6.65 -22.57
C LEU A 146 -10.14 -8.10 -22.17
N ALA A 147 -9.91 -9.04 -23.10
CA ALA A 147 -10.17 -10.47 -22.86
C ALA A 147 -9.29 -11.08 -21.74
N ALA A 148 -8.13 -10.47 -21.46
CA ALA A 148 -7.22 -10.81 -20.38
C ALA A 148 -6.62 -9.51 -19.81
N ALA A 149 -6.05 -9.56 -18.60
CA ALA A 149 -5.33 -8.43 -18.02
C ALA A 149 -4.23 -7.91 -18.96
N GLN A 150 -4.18 -6.59 -19.18
CA GLN A 150 -3.16 -6.00 -20.04
C GLN A 150 -1.88 -5.74 -19.25
N THR A 151 -0.85 -6.57 -19.46
CA THR A 151 0.45 -6.40 -18.81
C THR A 151 1.27 -5.28 -19.46
N ILE A 152 1.74 -4.34 -18.65
CA ILE A 152 2.77 -3.36 -19.00
C ILE A 152 4.10 -3.92 -18.49
N ALA A 153 5.01 -4.21 -19.42
CA ALA A 153 6.31 -4.79 -19.12
C ALA A 153 7.18 -3.86 -18.24
N ALA A 154 8.19 -4.44 -17.58
CA ALA A 154 9.06 -3.70 -16.66
C ALA A 154 9.76 -2.52 -17.35
N GLY A 155 9.68 -1.33 -16.74
CA GLY A 155 10.13 -0.07 -17.32
C GLY A 155 9.37 0.42 -18.57
N GLY A 156 8.30 -0.27 -18.97
CA GLY A 156 7.46 0.08 -20.11
C GLY A 156 6.36 1.09 -19.77
N SER A 157 5.80 1.73 -20.80
CA SER A 157 4.76 2.75 -20.63
C SER A 157 3.54 2.46 -21.52
N PHE A 158 2.35 2.69 -20.98
CA PHE A 158 1.09 2.72 -21.73
C PHE A 158 0.35 4.04 -21.48
N ASP A 159 -0.03 4.71 -22.56
CA ASP A 159 -0.89 5.88 -22.56
C ASP A 159 -2.20 5.49 -23.26
N GLY A 160 -3.31 5.54 -22.51
CA GLY A 160 -4.63 5.18 -23.02
C GLY A 160 -5.33 6.29 -23.80
N GLY A 161 -4.77 7.50 -23.89
CA GLY A 161 -5.37 8.61 -24.64
C GLY A 161 -6.75 9.07 -24.12
N GLY A 162 -7.09 8.74 -22.86
CA GLY A 162 -8.41 8.97 -22.27
C GLY A 162 -9.46 7.91 -22.64
N ALA A 163 -9.07 6.78 -23.21
CA ALA A 163 -9.99 5.67 -23.50
C ALA A 163 -10.41 4.91 -22.23
N THR A 164 -11.60 4.31 -22.28
CA THR A 164 -12.13 3.41 -21.25
C THR A 164 -11.68 1.97 -21.48
N PHE A 165 -11.28 1.29 -20.42
CA PHE A 165 -10.86 -0.10 -20.42
C PHE A 165 -11.69 -0.89 -19.40
N ASP A 166 -12.26 -2.00 -19.85
CA ASP A 166 -13.08 -2.94 -19.08
C ASP A 166 -12.55 -4.36 -19.28
N ARG A 167 -12.93 -5.28 -18.38
CA ARG A 167 -12.76 -6.74 -18.59
C ARG A 167 -14.00 -7.42 -19.18
N GLY A 168 -15.12 -6.71 -19.23
CA GLY A 168 -16.38 -7.21 -19.79
C GLY A 168 -17.10 -8.24 -18.90
N VAL A 169 -16.72 -8.28 -17.63
CA VAL A 169 -17.27 -9.19 -16.60
C VAL A 169 -18.01 -8.37 -15.55
N SER A 170 -19.04 -8.96 -14.92
CA SER A 170 -19.71 -8.32 -13.80
C SER A 170 -18.80 -8.32 -12.57
N CYS A 171 -18.79 -7.21 -11.82
CA CYS A 171 -18.14 -7.12 -10.53
C CYS A 171 -18.64 -8.23 -9.57
N THR A 172 -17.69 -8.91 -8.91
CA THR A 172 -17.94 -9.98 -7.93
C THR A 172 -18.00 -9.49 -6.48
N GLY A 173 -17.86 -8.18 -6.27
CA GLY A 173 -17.78 -7.57 -4.94
C GLY A 173 -16.44 -7.86 -4.27
N GLN A 174 -16.45 -8.05 -2.96
CA GLN A 174 -15.25 -8.23 -2.11
C GLN A 174 -14.70 -9.66 -2.14
N ALA A 175 -14.76 -10.32 -3.30
CA ALA A 175 -14.18 -11.63 -3.52
C ALA A 175 -12.81 -11.46 -4.21
N GLU A 176 -11.74 -11.65 -3.44
CA GLU A 176 -10.35 -11.44 -3.86
C GLU A 176 -10.03 -12.16 -5.18
N GLY A 177 -9.40 -11.43 -6.10
CA GLY A 177 -9.03 -11.91 -7.42
C GLY A 177 -7.52 -12.17 -7.60
N GLY A 178 -7.18 -12.69 -8.77
CA GLY A 178 -5.80 -12.81 -9.22
C GLY A 178 -5.37 -11.66 -10.12
N GLY A 179 -4.06 -11.56 -10.39
CA GLY A 179 -3.55 -10.65 -11.44
C GLY A 179 -4.07 -10.99 -12.85
N GLY A 180 -4.68 -12.16 -13.05
CA GLY A 180 -5.41 -12.52 -14.26
C GLY A 180 -6.79 -11.85 -14.40
N ASP A 181 -7.33 -11.32 -13.31
CA ASP A 181 -8.66 -10.68 -13.22
C ASP A 181 -8.58 -9.14 -13.27
N ALA A 182 -7.38 -8.59 -13.03
CA ALA A 182 -7.08 -7.16 -13.13
C ALA A 182 -7.34 -6.59 -14.54
N VAL A 183 -7.64 -5.30 -14.66
CA VAL A 183 -7.69 -4.61 -15.96
C VAL A 183 -6.28 -4.44 -16.53
N PHE A 184 -5.35 -3.95 -15.71
CA PHE A 184 -3.93 -3.80 -16.04
C PHE A 184 -3.03 -4.41 -14.95
N VAL A 185 -1.89 -4.96 -15.37
CA VAL A 185 -0.81 -5.39 -14.49
C VAL A 185 0.45 -4.64 -14.88
N ILE A 186 1.02 -3.85 -13.95
CA ILE A 186 2.21 -3.04 -14.20
C ILE A 186 3.42 -3.70 -13.54
N GLU A 187 4.37 -4.17 -14.34
CA GLU A 187 5.63 -4.71 -13.85
C GLU A 187 6.58 -3.58 -13.39
N SER A 188 7.55 -3.91 -12.53
CA SER A 188 8.43 -2.93 -11.87
C SER A 188 9.00 -1.86 -12.81
N GLY A 189 8.94 -0.60 -12.37
CA GLY A 189 9.35 0.58 -13.13
C GLY A 189 8.38 1.02 -14.24
N GLY A 190 7.31 0.27 -14.50
CA GLY A 190 6.34 0.58 -15.56
C GLY A 190 5.42 1.76 -15.23
N SER A 191 4.74 2.29 -16.25
CA SER A 191 3.81 3.42 -16.11
C SER A 191 2.52 3.29 -16.92
N LEU A 192 1.41 3.70 -16.32
CA LEU A 192 0.07 3.78 -16.91
C LEU A 192 -0.42 5.25 -16.89
N SER A 193 -0.96 5.74 -18.00
CA SER A 193 -1.47 7.13 -18.05
C SER A 193 -2.70 7.32 -18.93
N ASN A 194 -3.51 8.34 -18.61
CA ASN A 194 -4.72 8.74 -19.33
C ASN A 194 -5.64 7.54 -19.63
N VAL A 195 -6.03 6.82 -18.58
CA VAL A 195 -6.88 5.63 -18.69
C VAL A 195 -8.10 5.80 -17.82
N VAL A 196 -9.28 5.49 -18.37
CA VAL A 196 -10.51 5.33 -17.61
C VAL A 196 -10.73 3.84 -17.40
N ILE A 197 -10.92 3.42 -16.16
CA ILE A 197 -11.31 2.07 -15.79
C ILE A 197 -12.84 2.03 -15.67
N GLY A 198 -13.45 1.15 -16.45
CA GLY A 198 -14.90 0.95 -16.47
C GLY A 198 -15.40 0.11 -15.27
N PRO A 199 -16.72 -0.06 -15.13
CA PRO A 199 -17.34 -0.80 -14.04
C PRO A 199 -17.35 -2.33 -14.26
N ASN A 200 -17.00 -2.82 -15.46
CA ASN A 200 -17.13 -4.23 -15.83
C ASN A 200 -15.78 -4.95 -15.62
N GLN A 201 -15.35 -4.95 -14.36
CA GLN A 201 -14.09 -5.52 -13.87
C GLN A 201 -14.30 -6.21 -12.51
N ILE A 202 -13.38 -7.12 -12.17
CA ILE A 202 -13.32 -7.81 -10.87
C ILE A 202 -12.24 -7.15 -10.00
N GLU A 203 -11.06 -7.02 -10.58
CA GLU A 203 -9.87 -6.39 -9.99
C GLU A 203 -9.48 -5.17 -10.83
N GLY A 204 -9.03 -4.10 -10.17
CA GLY A 204 -8.68 -2.83 -10.81
C GLY A 204 -7.33 -2.86 -11.54
N VAL A 205 -6.31 -2.22 -10.98
CA VAL A 205 -4.94 -2.19 -11.55
C VAL A 205 -3.93 -2.71 -10.53
N HIS A 206 -3.12 -3.70 -10.92
CA HIS A 206 -2.08 -4.27 -10.07
C HIS A 206 -0.70 -3.74 -10.41
N CYS A 207 0.18 -3.70 -9.40
CA CYS A 207 1.57 -3.31 -9.56
C CYS A 207 2.54 -4.28 -8.87
N ASN A 208 3.57 -4.70 -9.63
CA ASN A 208 4.59 -5.70 -9.28
C ASN A 208 5.99 -5.05 -9.15
N GLY A 209 6.09 -4.00 -8.34
CA GLY A 209 7.28 -3.20 -8.06
C GLY A 209 6.90 -1.75 -7.77
N GLY A 210 7.86 -0.82 -7.74
CA GLY A 210 7.54 0.61 -7.83
C GLY A 210 7.07 0.99 -9.25
N CYS A 211 5.87 1.54 -9.40
CA CYS A 211 5.32 1.98 -10.70
C CYS A 211 4.75 3.40 -10.69
N LYS A 212 4.23 3.87 -11.84
CA LYS A 212 3.68 5.23 -11.99
C LYS A 212 2.31 5.23 -12.64
N LEU A 213 1.33 5.86 -11.99
CA LEU A 213 0.01 6.14 -12.57
C LEU A 213 -0.16 7.65 -12.71
N SER A 214 -0.60 8.11 -13.88
CA SER A 214 -0.89 9.53 -14.11
C SER A 214 -2.22 9.72 -14.82
N ASN A 215 -3.14 10.47 -14.21
CA ASN A 215 -4.47 10.70 -14.78
C ASN A 215 -5.20 9.38 -15.11
N VAL A 216 -5.39 8.53 -14.08
CA VAL A 216 -6.17 7.28 -14.18
C VAL A 216 -7.46 7.45 -13.37
N GLU A 217 -8.62 7.23 -13.99
CA GLU A 217 -9.95 7.36 -13.38
C GLU A 217 -10.62 5.99 -13.22
N TRP A 218 -11.20 5.70 -12.05
CA TRP A 218 -12.10 4.55 -11.85
C TRP A 218 -13.54 5.03 -11.75
N THR A 219 -14.34 4.70 -12.76
CA THR A 219 -15.75 5.11 -12.85
C THR A 219 -16.64 4.42 -11.82
N ALA A 220 -16.31 3.16 -11.49
CA ALA A 220 -16.77 2.44 -10.31
C ALA A 220 -15.71 1.42 -9.90
N VAL A 221 -15.38 1.38 -8.61
CA VAL A 221 -14.49 0.37 -8.01
C VAL A 221 -15.31 -0.87 -7.64
N CYS A 222 -14.70 -2.07 -7.76
CA CYS A 222 -15.38 -3.35 -7.49
C CYS A 222 -14.95 -3.92 -6.14
N GLU A 223 -13.73 -4.46 -6.12
CA GLU A 223 -12.99 -4.83 -4.91
C GLU A 223 -12.07 -3.65 -4.52
N ASP A 224 -10.81 -3.65 -4.97
CA ASP A 224 -9.88 -2.53 -4.89
C ASP A 224 -9.77 -1.75 -6.23
N ALA A 225 -9.39 -0.47 -6.17
CA ALA A 225 -9.08 0.31 -7.38
C ALA A 225 -7.67 0.02 -7.89
N PHE A 226 -6.68 0.07 -7.00
CA PHE A 226 -5.27 -0.19 -7.31
C PHE A 226 -4.56 -0.90 -6.17
N THR A 227 -3.78 -1.92 -6.51
CA THR A 227 -3.11 -2.77 -5.53
C THR A 227 -1.63 -2.94 -5.83
N ILE A 228 -0.78 -2.49 -4.91
CA ILE A 228 0.67 -2.74 -4.91
C ILE A 228 0.87 -4.16 -4.38
N LYS A 229 0.74 -5.18 -5.26
CA LYS A 229 0.91 -6.59 -4.88
C LYS A 229 2.36 -6.88 -4.46
N LYS A 230 3.36 -6.18 -5.05
CA LYS A 230 4.79 -6.25 -4.66
C LYS A 230 5.45 -4.87 -4.79
N GLN A 231 6.40 -4.55 -3.91
CA GLN A 231 7.29 -3.39 -3.98
C GLN A 231 8.44 -3.58 -2.96
N ALA A 232 9.66 -3.16 -3.28
CA ALA A 232 10.79 -3.23 -2.35
C ALA A 232 10.85 -2.01 -1.41
N ALA A 233 11.49 -2.16 -0.23
CA ALA A 233 11.52 -1.12 0.80
C ALA A 233 12.12 0.23 0.34
N GLY A 234 13.04 0.21 -0.62
CA GLY A 234 13.64 1.41 -1.22
C GLY A 234 12.93 1.94 -2.47
N GLU A 235 11.81 1.33 -2.89
CA GLU A 235 11.04 1.74 -4.06
C GLU A 235 9.87 2.67 -3.70
N THR A 236 9.39 3.40 -4.71
CA THR A 236 8.24 4.29 -4.60
C THR A 236 7.29 4.11 -5.77
N THR A 237 6.02 3.81 -5.47
CA THR A 237 4.92 3.95 -6.42
C THR A 237 4.38 5.38 -6.37
N THR A 238 4.15 5.97 -7.54
CA THR A 238 3.68 7.36 -7.69
C THR A 238 2.33 7.41 -8.38
N ILE A 239 1.33 8.05 -7.75
CA ILE A 239 0.02 8.33 -8.32
C ILE A 239 -0.13 9.85 -8.48
N THR A 240 -0.39 10.34 -9.70
CA THR A 240 -0.47 11.78 -9.98
C THR A 240 -1.75 12.13 -10.75
N GLY A 241 -2.64 12.88 -10.10
CA GLY A 241 -3.99 13.12 -10.61
C GLY A 241 -4.82 11.84 -10.68
N GLY A 242 -5.94 11.88 -11.41
CA GLY A 242 -6.88 10.77 -11.47
C GLY A 242 -7.97 10.83 -10.40
N SER A 243 -8.87 9.84 -10.43
CA SER A 243 -10.05 9.81 -9.56
C SER A 243 -10.60 8.41 -9.33
N SER A 244 -11.40 8.21 -8.28
CA SER A 244 -12.10 6.94 -8.02
C SER A 244 -13.48 7.16 -7.41
N LYS A 245 -14.43 6.29 -7.73
CA LYS A 245 -15.78 6.30 -7.15
C LYS A 245 -16.21 4.94 -6.60
N GLY A 246 -16.82 4.93 -5.42
CA GLY A 246 -17.57 3.80 -4.88
C GLY A 246 -16.74 2.60 -4.40
N ALA A 247 -15.55 2.83 -3.87
CA ALA A 247 -14.65 1.79 -3.34
C ALA A 247 -15.14 1.24 -2.00
N THR A 248 -16.03 0.25 -2.03
CA THR A 248 -16.73 -0.27 -0.82
C THR A 248 -15.75 -0.63 0.32
N ASP A 249 -14.61 -1.26 0.00
CA ASP A 249 -13.49 -1.38 0.93
C ASP A 249 -12.37 -0.40 0.60
N LYS A 250 -11.59 -0.55 -0.49
CA LYS A 250 -10.34 0.23 -0.64
C LYS A 250 -10.15 0.87 -2.02
N VAL A 251 -9.56 2.07 -2.03
CA VAL A 251 -9.03 2.66 -3.27
C VAL A 251 -7.63 2.12 -3.53
N PHE A 252 -6.72 2.28 -2.56
CA PHE A 252 -5.32 1.87 -2.66
C PHE A 252 -4.96 0.81 -1.60
N GLN A 253 -4.74 -0.43 -2.04
CA GLN A 253 -4.25 -1.52 -1.19
C GLN A 253 -2.74 -1.69 -1.35
N PHE A 254 -2.02 -1.62 -0.23
CA PHE A 254 -0.56 -1.59 -0.22
C PHE A 254 -0.01 -2.85 0.46
N ASN A 255 0.32 -3.88 -0.34
CA ASN A 255 0.87 -5.16 0.15
C ASN A 255 2.41 -5.15 0.16
N GLY A 256 3.04 -4.57 -0.87
CA GLY A 256 4.49 -4.39 -0.95
C GLY A 256 5.06 -3.49 0.16
N ALA A 257 6.39 -3.41 0.27
CA ALA A 257 7.10 -2.52 1.20
C ALA A 257 7.35 -1.13 0.60
N GLY A 258 7.95 -0.21 1.37
CA GLY A 258 8.49 1.05 0.84
C GLY A 258 7.45 2.17 0.77
N THR A 259 7.46 2.98 -0.28
CA THR A 259 6.64 4.22 -0.34
C THR A 259 5.50 4.18 -1.37
N LEU A 260 4.33 4.70 -1.00
CA LEU A 260 3.25 5.09 -1.90
C LEU A 260 3.07 6.61 -1.81
N SER A 261 3.30 7.32 -2.91
CA SER A 261 3.13 8.78 -3.01
C SER A 261 1.97 9.12 -3.94
N ILE A 262 0.97 9.82 -3.42
CA ILE A 262 -0.27 10.19 -4.10
C ILE A 262 -0.38 11.71 -4.09
N SER A 263 -0.52 12.31 -5.27
CA SER A 263 -0.62 13.77 -5.44
C SER A 263 -1.81 14.15 -6.32
N GLY A 264 -2.68 15.07 -5.87
CA GLY A 264 -3.74 15.68 -6.69
C GLY A 264 -4.90 14.75 -7.10
N PHE A 265 -5.10 13.64 -6.39
CA PHE A 265 -6.15 12.65 -6.67
C PHE A 265 -7.52 13.10 -6.14
N THR A 266 -8.62 12.67 -6.78
CA THR A 266 -10.00 12.93 -6.31
C THR A 266 -10.78 11.63 -6.02
N ALA A 267 -11.14 11.37 -4.77
CA ALA A 267 -11.89 10.16 -4.39
C ALA A 267 -13.29 10.50 -3.84
N ASP A 268 -14.31 9.73 -4.21
CA ASP A 268 -15.67 9.84 -3.66
C ASP A 268 -16.27 8.47 -3.33
N GLY A 269 -16.69 8.25 -2.08
CA GLY A 269 -17.23 6.98 -1.63
C GLY A 269 -16.15 5.92 -1.42
N PHE A 270 -15.65 5.76 -0.19
CA PHE A 270 -14.65 4.73 0.11
C PHE A 270 -14.66 4.20 1.55
N GLY A 271 -14.35 2.92 1.77
CA GLY A 271 -14.02 2.41 3.11
C GLY A 271 -12.68 2.99 3.60
N SER A 272 -11.62 2.71 2.85
CA SER A 272 -10.23 3.13 3.09
C SER A 272 -9.64 3.72 1.81
N PHE A 273 -9.19 4.97 1.82
CA PHE A 273 -8.52 5.53 0.64
C PHE A 273 -7.14 4.88 0.45
N VAL A 274 -6.34 4.76 1.51
CA VAL A 274 -5.14 3.89 1.53
C VAL A 274 -5.21 2.93 2.70
N ARG A 275 -4.90 1.64 2.48
CA ARG A 275 -4.69 0.65 3.54
C ARG A 275 -3.36 -0.09 3.32
N ASN A 276 -2.46 0.04 4.28
CA ASN A 276 -1.27 -0.81 4.40
C ASN A 276 -1.69 -2.19 4.87
N CYS A 277 -1.29 -3.26 4.17
CA CYS A 277 -1.71 -4.62 4.51
C CYS A 277 -1.28 -5.03 5.93
N GLY A 278 -2.26 -5.24 6.81
CA GLY A 278 -2.01 -5.54 8.21
C GLY A 278 -1.91 -7.03 8.55
N ASN A 279 -2.32 -7.92 7.64
CA ASN A 279 -2.37 -9.38 7.84
C ASN A 279 -1.89 -10.15 6.59
N CYS A 280 -1.05 -9.54 5.77
CA CYS A 280 -0.38 -10.22 4.66
C CYS A 280 0.55 -11.34 5.17
N LYS A 281 0.82 -12.34 4.30
CA LYS A 281 1.79 -13.42 4.56
C LYS A 281 3.14 -12.85 5.03
N GLU A 282 3.63 -11.83 4.34
CA GLU A 282 4.82 -11.07 4.72
C GLU A 282 4.43 -9.75 5.38
N SER A 283 5.02 -9.47 6.55
CA SER A 283 4.97 -8.15 7.19
C SER A 283 5.99 -7.21 6.54
N ALA A 284 5.62 -5.95 6.33
CA ALA A 284 6.49 -4.95 5.70
C ALA A 284 6.21 -3.54 6.23
N GLU A 285 7.27 -2.75 6.36
CA GLU A 285 7.23 -1.32 6.65
C GLU A 285 6.80 -0.53 5.41
N ARG A 286 5.79 0.33 5.58
CA ARG A 286 5.11 1.04 4.48
C ARG A 286 4.86 2.50 4.82
N HIS A 287 5.30 3.39 3.94
CA HIS A 287 5.15 4.83 4.08
C HIS A 287 4.19 5.38 3.03
N VAL A 288 3.21 6.17 3.48
CA VAL A 288 2.20 6.79 2.62
C VAL A 288 2.39 8.30 2.64
N ILE A 289 2.40 8.92 1.47
CA ILE A 289 2.48 10.38 1.29
C ILE A 289 1.27 10.80 0.46
N ILE A 290 0.41 11.65 1.02
CA ILE A 290 -0.80 12.16 0.38
C ILE A 290 -0.70 13.69 0.32
N ASP A 291 -0.70 14.26 -0.88
CA ASP A 291 -0.60 15.71 -1.09
C ASP A 291 -1.66 16.23 -2.06
N GLY A 292 -2.31 17.35 -1.72
CA GLY A 292 -3.26 18.01 -2.63
C GLY A 292 -4.48 17.16 -3.00
N VAL A 293 -4.83 16.15 -2.20
CA VAL A 293 -5.96 15.25 -2.48
C VAL A 293 -7.29 15.91 -2.11
N THR A 294 -8.34 15.58 -2.86
CA THR A 294 -9.73 15.88 -2.49
C THR A 294 -10.47 14.56 -2.28
N ALA A 295 -11.01 14.32 -1.08
CA ALA A 295 -11.66 13.05 -0.78
C ALA A 295 -12.99 13.23 -0.03
N SER A 296 -14.05 12.60 -0.51
CA SER A 296 -15.39 12.68 0.06
C SER A 296 -16.01 11.33 0.40
N ASN A 297 -16.90 11.34 1.39
CA ASN A 297 -17.78 10.22 1.75
C ASN A 297 -17.01 8.92 2.07
N GLY A 298 -16.12 8.94 3.06
CA GLY A 298 -15.32 7.76 3.40
C GLY A 298 -15.01 7.55 4.88
N ARG A 299 -14.66 6.32 5.26
CA ARG A 299 -14.39 5.99 6.68
C ARG A 299 -12.97 6.36 7.11
N THR A 300 -11.97 6.01 6.30
CA THR A 300 -10.55 6.23 6.64
C THR A 300 -9.77 6.71 5.42
N LEU A 301 -9.04 7.82 5.52
CA LEU A 301 -8.15 8.27 4.44
C LEU A 301 -6.86 7.43 4.41
N CYS A 302 -6.31 7.06 5.58
CA CYS A 302 -5.05 6.32 5.65
C CYS A 302 -5.03 5.31 6.82
N GLY A 303 -4.88 4.02 6.55
CA GLY A 303 -4.83 2.95 7.56
C GLY A 303 -3.44 2.31 7.65
N ILE A 304 -2.73 2.51 8.77
CA ILE A 304 -1.32 2.14 8.97
C ILE A 304 -1.09 1.18 10.15
N ASN A 305 -0.06 0.33 10.07
CA ASN A 305 0.29 -0.66 11.11
C ASN A 305 1.52 -0.20 11.88
N THR A 306 1.31 0.44 13.04
CA THR A 306 2.39 1.18 13.75
C THR A 306 3.53 0.28 14.24
N ASN A 307 3.24 -0.97 14.58
CA ASN A 307 4.22 -1.97 15.00
C ASN A 307 5.13 -2.48 13.85
N PHE A 308 4.81 -2.17 12.60
CA PHE A 308 5.66 -2.45 11.43
C PHE A 308 6.48 -1.23 10.99
N GLY A 309 6.42 -0.10 11.72
CA GLY A 309 7.12 1.14 11.34
C GLY A 309 6.33 2.03 10.35
N ASP A 310 5.11 1.63 9.98
CA ASP A 310 4.31 2.35 8.99
C ASP A 310 4.11 3.83 9.35
N THR A 311 4.13 4.69 8.33
CA THR A 311 3.84 6.12 8.46
C THR A 311 2.85 6.60 7.40
N CYS A 312 2.10 7.63 7.72
CA CYS A 312 1.25 8.36 6.79
C CYS A 312 1.43 9.86 6.98
N THR A 313 1.91 10.53 5.93
CA THR A 313 2.04 11.99 5.84
C THR A 313 0.94 12.53 4.94
N VAL A 314 0.14 13.48 5.43
CA VAL A 314 -0.95 14.09 4.67
C VAL A 314 -0.80 15.61 4.68
N THR A 315 -0.75 16.23 3.50
CA THR A 315 -0.61 17.68 3.31
C THR A 315 -1.61 18.23 2.29
N ASN A 316 -1.92 19.52 2.39
CA ASN A 316 -2.72 20.30 1.43
C ASN A 316 -4.06 19.64 1.01
N THR A 317 -4.69 18.85 1.88
CA THR A 317 -5.75 17.91 1.52
C THR A 317 -7.12 18.41 1.98
N GLN A 318 -8.12 18.31 1.10
CA GLN A 318 -9.50 18.70 1.37
C GLN A 318 -10.39 17.46 1.54
N LEU A 319 -11.06 17.37 2.68
CA LEU A 319 -11.93 16.25 3.04
C LEU A 319 -13.37 16.75 3.19
N SER A 320 -14.34 15.84 3.00
CA SER A 320 -15.75 16.10 3.32
C SER A 320 -16.44 14.78 3.66
N SER A 321 -17.08 14.69 4.83
CA SER A 321 -17.67 13.42 5.29
C SER A 321 -16.63 12.29 5.34
N VAL A 322 -15.44 12.59 5.88
CA VAL A 322 -14.36 11.61 6.07
C VAL A 322 -14.06 11.46 7.56
N THR A 323 -14.36 10.29 8.12
CA THR A 323 -14.36 10.07 9.59
C THR A 323 -12.96 10.09 10.20
N ASN A 324 -11.97 9.47 9.55
CA ASN A 324 -10.61 9.37 10.07
C ASN A 324 -9.58 9.77 9.01
N VAL A 325 -8.76 10.80 9.29
CA VAL A 325 -7.62 11.17 8.42
C VAL A 325 -6.54 10.09 8.45
N CYS A 326 -6.27 9.52 9.63
CA CYS A 326 -5.29 8.48 9.81
C CYS A 326 -5.78 7.54 10.92
N MET A 327 -5.87 6.24 10.64
CA MET A 327 -6.24 5.19 11.58
C MET A 327 -5.04 4.27 11.81
N LYS A 328 -4.76 3.98 13.08
CA LYS A 328 -3.62 3.15 13.49
C LYS A 328 -4.09 1.77 13.90
N TYR A 329 -3.34 0.78 13.45
CA TYR A 329 -3.56 -0.62 13.71
C TYR A 329 -2.33 -1.26 14.37
N THR A 330 -2.56 -2.38 15.04
CA THR A 330 -1.53 -3.40 15.28
C THR A 330 -1.64 -4.44 14.16
N GLY A 331 -0.66 -4.45 13.26
CA GLY A 331 -0.51 -5.48 12.24
C GLY A 331 -0.12 -6.83 12.86
N VAL A 332 -0.55 -7.91 12.21
CA VAL A 332 -0.48 -9.29 12.68
C VAL A 332 0.08 -10.20 11.59
N SER A 333 0.45 -11.43 11.96
CA SER A 333 0.72 -12.49 10.99
C SER A 333 -0.56 -12.91 10.25
N SER A 334 -0.40 -13.53 9.08
CA SER A 334 -1.53 -13.92 8.22
C SER A 334 -2.56 -14.80 8.92
N GLY A 335 -3.85 -14.52 8.68
CA GLY A 335 -4.98 -15.28 9.21
C GLY A 335 -5.58 -14.73 10.50
N SER A 336 -5.23 -13.51 10.91
CA SER A 336 -5.91 -12.75 11.97
C SER A 336 -6.25 -11.35 11.48
N GLU A 337 -7.24 -10.71 12.09
CA GLU A 337 -7.60 -9.31 11.79
C GLU A 337 -6.74 -8.33 12.60
N PRO A 338 -6.18 -7.27 11.98
CA PRO A 338 -5.46 -6.22 12.69
C PRO A 338 -6.36 -5.42 13.63
N GLU A 339 -5.92 -5.21 14.87
CA GLU A 339 -6.68 -4.45 15.88
C GLU A 339 -6.57 -2.93 15.64
N GLU A 340 -7.69 -2.19 15.68
CA GLU A 340 -7.71 -0.71 15.69
C GLU A 340 -7.25 -0.18 17.06
N ILE A 341 -6.13 0.54 17.10
CA ILE A 341 -5.52 1.07 18.34
C ILE A 341 -5.67 2.59 18.50
N GLY A 342 -6.23 3.29 17.50
CA GLY A 342 -6.67 4.68 17.63
C GLY A 342 -6.51 5.52 16.37
N ALA A 343 -7.30 6.58 16.28
CA ALA A 343 -7.28 7.52 15.16
C ALA A 343 -6.43 8.78 15.47
N GLY A 344 -6.11 9.51 14.40
CA GLY A 344 -5.62 10.89 14.45
C GLY A 344 -4.10 11.06 14.49
N ALA A 345 -3.67 12.31 14.27
CA ALA A 345 -2.26 12.71 14.28
C ALA A 345 -1.56 12.42 15.61
N ASP A 346 -0.32 11.95 15.53
CA ASP A 346 0.62 11.83 16.64
C ASP A 346 2.00 12.44 16.32
N GLY A 347 2.20 12.93 15.09
CA GLY A 347 3.44 13.56 14.65
C GLY A 347 4.60 12.58 14.43
N THR A 348 4.35 11.26 14.49
CA THR A 348 5.37 10.22 14.30
C THR A 348 4.96 9.20 13.23
N SER A 349 3.79 8.58 13.39
CA SER A 349 3.23 7.63 12.44
C SER A 349 2.08 8.26 11.65
N CYS A 350 1.23 9.06 12.31
CA CYS A 350 0.21 9.88 11.64
C CYS A 350 0.66 11.35 11.66
N ILE A 351 1.07 11.86 10.50
CA ILE A 351 1.69 13.18 10.34
C ILE A 351 0.82 14.06 9.44
N TYR A 352 0.07 14.98 10.03
CA TYR A 352 -0.70 15.99 9.28
C TYR A 352 -0.99 17.24 10.15
N GLY A 353 -1.25 18.37 9.50
CA GLY A 353 -1.45 19.66 10.14
C GLY A 353 -2.82 20.29 9.84
N SER A 354 -2.91 21.60 10.06
CA SER A 354 -4.11 22.42 9.79
C SER A 354 -4.38 22.66 8.30
N ASP A 355 -3.45 22.26 7.43
CA ASP A 355 -3.57 22.23 5.98
C ASP A 355 -4.36 21.02 5.46
N VAL A 356 -4.68 20.06 6.34
CA VAL A 356 -5.72 19.05 6.10
C VAL A 356 -7.03 19.55 6.70
N THR A 357 -8.04 19.72 5.84
CA THR A 357 -9.28 20.43 6.19
C THR A 357 -10.52 19.58 5.93
N GLY A 358 -11.62 19.85 6.65
CA GLY A 358 -12.94 19.26 6.37
C GLY A 358 -13.15 17.79 6.80
N ALA A 359 -12.26 17.23 7.61
CA ALA A 359 -12.57 16.00 8.35
C ALA A 359 -13.75 16.24 9.33
N THR A 360 -14.59 15.22 9.53
CA THR A 360 -15.87 15.31 10.25
C THR A 360 -16.07 14.16 11.23
#